data_AF-A0AAP8ZVE6-F1
#
_entry.id   AF-A0AAP8ZVE6-F1
#
_cell.length_a   1.000
_cell.length_b   1.000
_cell.length_c   1.000
_cell.angle_alpha   90.00
_cell.angle_beta   90.00
_cell.angle_gamma   90.00
#
_symmetry.space_group_name_H-M   'P 1'
#
loop_
_entity.id
_entity.type
_entity.pdbx_description
1 polymer ?
#
loop_
_entity_poly.entity_id
_entity_poly.type
_entity_poly.pdbx_seq_one_letter_code
_entity_poly.pdbx_strand_id
1 'polypeptide(L)'
;MKKTVLEYTTDTYQEDIPRHILQENRIRLNSFFLEQESVQKKGNQFIFRFAFYSVENPRKVTKQHLLKEYAGLPLERRSVQPEQMPDMRQYSDIILYGDETSSEARKLLAEYLQRHGSLKVRLSFFDQKNDSTDKDERAIVYAELQKALFFCKRKRIPLLFVSVKEMINDIRFFNLLEESRVDFRCIDFPWFCKENLPLIKAVVLYETLETVK
;
A
#
# COMPACT_ATOMS: atom_id res chain seq x y z
N MET A 1 1.46 7.32 5.22
CA MET A 1 1.94 8.07 4.05
C MET A 1 1.93 9.56 4.34
N LYS A 2 3.05 10.24 4.09
CA LYS A 2 3.20 11.66 4.38
C LYS A 2 2.88 12.50 3.14
N LYS A 3 1.95 13.45 3.29
CA LYS A 3 1.66 14.49 2.29
C LYS A 3 2.22 15.82 2.79
N THR A 4 3.13 16.43 2.03
CA THR A 4 3.68 17.76 2.30
C THR A 4 3.22 18.71 1.20
N VAL A 5 2.58 19.82 1.56
CA VAL A 5 2.13 20.83 0.58
C VAL A 5 3.07 22.02 0.62
N LEU A 6 3.55 22.44 -0.55
CA LEU A 6 4.33 23.67 -0.71
C LEU A 6 3.56 24.65 -1.61
N GLU A 7 3.59 25.93 -1.22
CA GLU A 7 2.95 27.01 -1.95
C GLU A 7 4.00 27.85 -2.68
N TYR A 8 3.70 28.22 -3.91
CA TYR A 8 4.55 29.07 -4.74
C TYR A 8 3.71 30.21 -5.28
N THR A 9 4.19 31.44 -5.09
CA THR A 9 3.50 32.64 -5.55
C THR A 9 4.25 33.23 -6.73
N THR A 10 3.52 33.56 -7.78
CA THR A 10 4.05 34.25 -8.97
C THR A 10 3.07 35.32 -9.44
N ASP A 11 3.59 36.38 -10.04
CA ASP A 11 2.79 37.47 -10.61
C ASP A 11 2.31 37.14 -12.04
N THR A 12 2.80 36.05 -12.65
CA THR A 12 2.42 35.62 -13.99
C THR A 12 1.91 34.18 -13.99
N TYR A 13 0.81 33.92 -14.71
CA TYR A 13 0.26 32.57 -14.85
C TYR A 13 1.14 31.68 -15.76
N GLN A 14 1.91 32.29 -16.66
CA GLN A 14 2.68 31.62 -17.71
C GLN A 14 4.12 31.28 -17.30
N GLU A 15 4.65 31.85 -16.21
CA GLU A 15 5.90 31.35 -15.65
C GLU A 15 5.59 30.03 -14.94
N ASP A 16 5.81 28.93 -15.67
CA ASP A 16 5.96 27.61 -15.09
C ASP A 16 6.91 27.74 -13.90
N ILE A 17 6.46 27.31 -12.71
CA ILE A 17 7.35 27.24 -11.55
C ILE A 17 8.58 26.44 -11.97
N PRO A 18 9.79 27.02 -11.82
CA PRO A 18 10.97 26.43 -12.41
C PRO A 18 11.10 24.95 -12.02
N ARG A 19 11.15 24.07 -13.02
CA ARG A 19 11.15 22.61 -12.80
C ARG A 19 12.26 22.17 -11.85
N HIS A 20 13.38 22.88 -11.81
CA HIS A 20 14.48 22.64 -10.89
C HIS A 20 14.05 22.79 -9.42
N ILE A 21 13.23 23.80 -9.07
CA ILE A 21 12.74 24.01 -7.69
C ILE A 21 11.83 22.85 -7.26
N LEU A 22 10.94 22.40 -8.17
CA LEU A 22 10.09 21.25 -7.89
C LEU A 22 10.91 19.97 -7.73
N GLN A 23 11.96 19.80 -8.52
CA GLN A 23 12.87 18.66 -8.43
C GLN A 23 13.70 18.66 -7.15
N GLU A 24 14.25 19.81 -6.76
CA GLU A 24 14.98 19.99 -5.50
C GLU A 24 14.09 19.66 -4.30
N ASN A 25 12.87 20.18 -4.27
CA ASN A 25 11.92 19.85 -3.21
C ASN A 25 11.52 18.38 -3.23
N ARG A 26 11.40 17.77 -4.42
CA ARG A 26 11.11 16.34 -4.55
C ARG A 26 12.20 15.50 -3.88
N ILE A 27 13.47 15.84 -4.12
CA ILE A 27 14.65 15.19 -3.53
C ILE A 27 14.71 15.45 -2.03
N ARG A 28 14.60 16.71 -1.60
CA ARG A 28 14.65 17.13 -0.19
C ARG A 28 13.58 16.43 0.66
N LEU A 29 12.39 16.22 0.11
CA LEU A 29 11.28 15.56 0.79
C LEU A 29 11.27 14.04 0.61
N ASN A 30 12.23 13.49 -0.14
CA ASN A 30 12.27 12.07 -0.53
C ASN A 30 10.91 11.58 -1.05
N SER A 31 10.31 12.38 -1.94
CA SER A 31 8.94 12.14 -2.40
C SER A 31 8.91 11.33 -3.69
N PHE A 32 8.08 10.28 -3.69
CA PHE A 32 7.93 9.40 -4.84
C PHE A 32 6.95 9.96 -5.86
N PHE A 33 5.98 10.78 -5.43
CA PHE A 33 4.94 11.36 -6.27
C PHE A 33 4.76 12.86 -5.97
N LEU A 34 4.50 13.62 -7.03
CA LEU A 34 4.27 15.07 -7.03
C LEU A 34 3.02 15.35 -7.86
N GLU A 35 2.14 16.22 -7.35
CA GLU A 35 1.03 16.76 -8.13
C GLU A 35 0.78 18.23 -7.81
N GLN A 36 0.22 18.95 -8.77
CA GLN A 36 -0.35 20.28 -8.53
C GLN A 36 -1.79 20.10 -8.01
N GLU A 37 -2.05 20.56 -6.79
CA GLU A 37 -3.37 20.45 -6.17
C GLU A 37 -4.33 21.52 -6.63
N SER A 38 -3.85 22.77 -6.73
CA SER A 38 -4.68 23.92 -7.07
C SER A 38 -3.85 25.10 -7.54
N VAL A 39 -4.47 25.97 -8.32
CA VAL A 39 -3.99 27.32 -8.60
C VAL A 39 -5.05 28.31 -8.14
N GLN A 40 -4.67 29.28 -7.31
CA GLN A 40 -5.57 30.30 -6.78
C GLN A 40 -5.08 31.68 -7.21
N LYS A 41 -5.98 32.56 -7.65
CA LYS A 41 -5.64 33.95 -7.93
C LYS A 41 -5.98 34.81 -6.71
N LYS A 42 -5.01 35.56 -6.20
CA LYS A 42 -5.16 36.50 -5.07
C LYS A 42 -4.65 37.87 -5.50
N GLY A 43 -5.58 38.77 -5.86
CA GLY A 43 -5.24 40.06 -6.47
C GLY A 43 -4.57 39.85 -7.84
N ASN A 44 -3.35 40.39 -7.99
CA ASN A 44 -2.55 40.21 -9.20
C ASN A 44 -1.64 38.96 -9.17
N GLN A 45 -1.61 38.22 -8.06
CA GLN A 45 -0.73 37.07 -7.89
C GLN A 45 -1.48 35.74 -8.09
N PHE A 46 -0.75 34.73 -8.52
CA PHE A 46 -1.16 33.34 -8.60
C PHE A 46 -0.42 32.52 -7.56
N ILE A 47 -1.17 31.75 -6.77
CA ILE A 47 -0.65 30.85 -5.74
C ILE A 47 -0.87 29.42 -6.23
N PHE A 48 0.22 28.75 -6.53
CA PHE A 48 0.23 27.34 -6.91
C PHE A 48 0.51 26.48 -5.68
N ARG A 49 -0.29 25.44 -5.48
CA ARG A 49 -0.10 24.45 -4.41
C ARG A 49 0.37 23.12 -5.00
N PHE A 50 1.53 22.65 -4.58
CA PHE A 50 2.05 21.33 -4.95
C PHE A 50 2.07 20.39 -3.75
N ALA A 51 1.51 19.20 -3.93
CA ALA A 51 1.58 18.13 -2.95
C ALA A 51 2.70 17.14 -3.31
N PHE A 52 3.56 16.89 -2.33
CA PHE A 52 4.65 15.94 -2.36
C PHE A 52 4.31 14.78 -1.44
N TYR A 53 4.35 13.56 -1.98
CA TYR A 53 4.02 12.34 -1.24
C TYR A 53 5.26 11.50 -1.00
N SER A 54 5.48 11.16 0.26
CA SER A 54 6.62 10.37 0.72
C SER A 54 6.15 9.14 1.49
N VAL A 55 6.97 8.08 1.42
CA VAL A 55 6.79 6.86 2.20
C VAL A 55 7.13 7.15 3.66
N GLU A 56 6.38 6.57 4.59
CA GLU A 56 6.70 6.63 6.01
C GLU A 56 7.15 5.26 6.49
N ASN A 57 8.12 5.19 7.38
CA ASN A 57 8.48 3.91 8.00
C ASN A 57 7.30 3.42 8.85
N PRO A 58 6.82 2.18 8.64
CA PRO A 58 5.79 1.61 9.49
C PRO A 58 6.24 1.65 10.95
N ARG A 59 5.36 2.10 11.84
CA ARG A 59 5.69 2.27 13.26
C ARG A 59 6.12 0.92 13.85
N LYS A 60 7.20 0.92 14.64
CA LYS A 60 7.56 -0.25 15.45
C LYS A 60 6.42 -0.54 16.42
N VAL A 61 5.97 -1.78 16.44
CA VAL A 61 4.84 -2.20 17.25
C VAL A 61 5.36 -2.70 18.59
N THR A 62 4.87 -2.14 19.69
CA THR A 62 5.27 -2.55 21.05
C THR A 62 4.38 -3.69 21.56
N LYS A 63 4.88 -4.50 22.51
CA LYS A 63 4.09 -5.57 23.15
C LYS A 63 2.78 -5.05 23.75
N GLN A 64 2.81 -3.88 24.39
CA GLN A 64 1.61 -3.24 24.94
C GLN A 64 0.60 -2.85 23.85
N HIS A 65 1.08 -2.41 22.68
CA HIS A 65 0.22 -2.13 21.55
C HIS A 65 -0.47 -3.39 21.03
N LEU A 66 0.29 -4.49 20.85
CA LEU A 66 -0.25 -5.79 20.43
C LEU A 66 -1.33 -6.31 21.38
N LEU A 67 -1.09 -6.21 22.70
CA LEU A 67 -2.06 -6.64 23.72
C LEU A 67 -3.35 -5.82 23.65
N LYS A 68 -3.24 -4.50 23.49
CA LYS A 68 -4.40 -3.61 23.36
C LYS A 68 -5.19 -3.91 22.10
N GLU A 69 -4.48 -4.15 21.00
CA GLU A 69 -5.07 -4.47 19.71
C GLU A 69 -5.81 -5.81 19.77
N TYR A 70 -5.17 -6.84 20.33
CA TYR A 70 -5.76 -8.16 20.53
C TYR A 70 -7.02 -8.10 21.42
N ALA A 71 -6.99 -7.35 22.52
CA ALA A 71 -8.14 -7.18 23.41
C ALA A 71 -9.32 -6.45 22.76
N GLY A 72 -9.07 -5.65 21.70
CA GLY A 72 -10.10 -4.95 20.94
C GLY A 72 -10.76 -5.80 19.85
N LEU A 73 -10.32 -7.05 19.66
CA LEU A 73 -10.86 -7.90 18.60
C LEU A 73 -12.22 -8.46 19.01
N PRO A 74 -13.22 -8.42 18.11
CA PRO A 74 -14.51 -9.03 18.37
C PRO A 74 -14.39 -10.56 18.45
N LEU A 75 -15.00 -11.14 19.48
CA LEU A 75 -14.96 -12.58 19.79
C LEU A 75 -15.69 -13.44 18.75
N GLU A 76 -16.71 -12.88 18.10
CA GLU A 76 -17.56 -13.58 17.13
C GLU A 76 -17.31 -13.02 15.73
N ARG A 77 -16.26 -13.51 15.06
CA ARG A 77 -16.08 -13.33 13.62
C ARG A 77 -15.99 -14.67 12.91
N ARG A 78 -16.60 -14.73 11.72
CA ARG A 78 -16.52 -15.87 10.81
C ARG A 78 -15.79 -15.42 9.56
N SER A 79 -15.01 -16.34 8.99
CA SER A 79 -14.43 -16.12 7.68
C SER A 79 -15.52 -16.09 6.61
N VAL A 80 -15.31 -15.26 5.59
CA VAL A 80 -16.03 -15.32 4.33
C VAL A 80 -15.30 -16.33 3.44
N GLN A 81 -16.05 -17.28 2.90
CA GLN A 81 -15.49 -18.25 1.96
C GLN A 81 -15.19 -17.59 0.61
N PRO A 82 -14.16 -18.02 -0.14
CA PRO A 82 -13.81 -17.45 -1.45
C PRO A 82 -14.98 -17.34 -2.42
N GLU A 83 -15.91 -18.30 -2.41
CA GLU A 83 -17.07 -18.35 -3.29
C GLU A 83 -18.13 -17.28 -2.94
N GLN A 84 -18.11 -16.78 -1.70
CA GLN A 84 -19.01 -15.72 -1.21
C GLN A 84 -18.42 -14.33 -1.39
N MET A 85 -17.15 -14.23 -1.81
CA MET A 85 -16.47 -12.96 -1.97
C MET A 85 -17.03 -12.20 -3.17
N PRO A 86 -17.13 -10.86 -3.09
CA PRO A 86 -17.50 -10.04 -4.24
C PRO A 86 -16.52 -10.28 -5.40
N ASP A 87 -17.09 -10.55 -6.59
CA ASP A 87 -16.33 -10.73 -7.81
C ASP A 87 -15.63 -9.41 -8.20
N MET A 88 -14.45 -9.55 -8.79
CA MET A 88 -13.61 -8.46 -9.28
C MET A 88 -14.10 -7.87 -10.60
N ARG A 89 -15.20 -8.38 -11.18
CA ARG A 89 -15.81 -7.89 -12.45
C ARG A 89 -16.10 -6.39 -12.48
N GLN A 90 -16.31 -5.76 -11.32
CA GLN A 90 -16.52 -4.31 -11.25
C GLN A 90 -15.26 -3.50 -11.59
N TYR A 91 -14.08 -4.15 -11.62
CA TYR A 91 -12.80 -3.54 -11.93
C TYR A 91 -12.33 -3.94 -13.33
N SER A 92 -11.74 -2.97 -14.03
CA SER A 92 -11.02 -3.18 -15.30
C SER A 92 -9.50 -3.22 -15.10
N ASP A 93 -9.03 -2.63 -14.01
CA ASP A 93 -7.63 -2.32 -13.78
C ASP A 93 -7.26 -2.69 -12.36
N ILE A 94 -6.02 -3.17 -12.18
CA ILE A 94 -5.48 -3.55 -10.88
C ILE A 94 -4.06 -3.01 -10.71
N ILE A 95 -3.64 -2.85 -9.46
CA ILE A 95 -2.23 -2.73 -9.09
C ILE A 95 -1.76 -4.09 -8.61
N LEU A 96 -0.61 -4.54 -9.10
CA LEU A 96 0.00 -5.79 -8.70
C LEU A 96 1.07 -5.54 -7.64
N TYR A 97 1.11 -6.40 -6.63
CA TYR A 97 2.17 -6.40 -5.64
C TYR A 97 2.71 -7.82 -5.42
N GLY A 98 4.02 -7.97 -5.52
CA GLY A 98 4.71 -9.25 -5.30
C GLY A 98 5.75 -9.55 -6.38
N ASP A 99 6.50 -10.62 -6.15
CA ASP A 99 7.58 -11.02 -7.04
C ASP A 99 7.04 -11.67 -8.33
N GLU A 100 7.24 -11.02 -9.47
CA GLU A 100 6.91 -11.54 -10.80
C GLU A 100 8.12 -12.12 -11.54
N THR A 101 9.27 -12.26 -10.89
CA THR A 101 10.49 -12.76 -11.54
C THR A 101 10.45 -14.27 -11.74
N SER A 102 9.80 -15.02 -10.84
CA SER A 102 9.68 -16.48 -10.94
C SER A 102 8.71 -16.91 -12.05
N SER A 103 9.01 -18.05 -12.67
CA SER A 103 8.19 -18.61 -13.76
C SER A 103 6.81 -19.04 -13.26
N GLU A 104 6.76 -19.53 -12.02
CA GLU A 104 5.59 -19.99 -11.29
C GLU A 104 4.66 -18.81 -10.99
N ALA A 105 5.19 -17.70 -10.48
CA ALA A 105 4.39 -16.50 -10.21
C ALA A 105 3.75 -15.95 -11.49
N ARG A 106 4.51 -15.91 -12.60
CA ARG A 106 3.98 -15.46 -13.90
C ARG A 106 2.87 -16.36 -14.41
N LYS A 107 3.01 -17.68 -14.24
CA LYS A 107 2.00 -18.65 -14.64
C LYS A 107 0.71 -18.46 -13.82
N LEU A 108 0.83 -18.38 -12.49
CA LEU A 108 -0.31 -18.16 -11.61
C LEU A 108 -1.02 -16.83 -11.91
N LEU A 109 -0.27 -15.76 -12.16
CA LEU A 109 -0.81 -14.47 -12.57
C LEU A 109 -1.56 -14.58 -13.91
N ALA A 110 -0.97 -15.23 -14.91
CA ALA A 110 -1.61 -15.40 -16.21
C ALA A 110 -2.92 -16.20 -16.11
N GLU A 111 -2.93 -17.30 -15.35
CA GLU A 111 -4.14 -18.09 -15.09
C GLU A 111 -5.21 -17.28 -14.36
N TYR A 112 -4.82 -16.48 -13.36
CA TYR A 112 -5.73 -15.60 -12.63
C TYR A 112 -6.37 -14.56 -13.56
N LEU A 113 -5.56 -13.86 -14.36
CA LEU A 113 -6.04 -12.84 -15.29
C LEU A 113 -6.92 -13.44 -16.40
N GLN A 114 -6.64 -14.66 -16.87
CA GLN A 114 -7.51 -15.37 -17.82
C GLN A 114 -8.89 -15.68 -17.23
N ARG A 115 -8.94 -16.13 -15.97
CA ARG A 115 -10.21 -16.37 -15.27
C ARG A 115 -11.00 -15.07 -15.07
N HIS A 116 -10.30 -13.96 -14.85
CA HIS A 116 -10.87 -12.63 -14.66
C HIS A 116 -10.63 -11.74 -15.89
N GLY A 117 -11.05 -12.19 -17.07
CA GLY A 117 -10.68 -11.63 -18.39
C GLY A 117 -10.92 -10.13 -18.65
N SER A 118 -11.48 -9.38 -17.69
CA SER A 118 -11.56 -7.91 -17.71
C SER A 118 -10.38 -7.19 -17.06
N LEU A 119 -9.57 -7.87 -16.23
CA LEU A 119 -8.54 -7.25 -15.41
C LEU A 119 -7.24 -7.00 -16.17
N LYS A 120 -6.71 -5.78 -16.04
CA LYS A 120 -5.42 -5.38 -16.59
C LYS A 120 -4.51 -4.84 -15.49
N VAL A 121 -3.28 -5.36 -15.44
CA VAL A 121 -2.24 -4.84 -14.52
C VAL A 121 -1.78 -3.47 -15.03
N ARG A 122 -1.89 -2.44 -14.18
CA ARG A 122 -1.47 -1.06 -14.51
C ARG A 122 -0.05 -0.75 -14.09
N LEU A 123 0.29 -1.15 -12.88
CA LEU A 123 1.59 -0.96 -12.25
C LEU A 123 1.87 -2.18 -11.40
N SER A 124 3.15 -2.50 -11.25
CA SER A 124 3.66 -3.55 -10.38
C SER A 124 4.64 -2.97 -9.39
N PHE A 125 4.60 -3.49 -8.16
CA PHE A 125 5.40 -3.06 -7.02
C PHE A 125 5.91 -4.28 -6.26
N PHE A 126 7.14 -4.23 -5.77
CA PHE A 126 7.70 -5.33 -4.99
C PHE A 126 8.80 -4.84 -4.05
N ASP A 127 8.61 -5.04 -2.75
CA ASP A 127 9.66 -4.81 -1.76
C ASP A 127 10.61 -6.02 -1.73
N GLN A 128 11.86 -5.83 -2.16
CA GLN A 128 12.92 -6.82 -1.95
C GLN A 128 13.32 -6.84 -0.46
N LYS A 129 13.68 -8.01 0.07
CA LYS A 129 14.33 -8.07 1.38
C LYS A 129 15.70 -7.42 1.27
N ASN A 130 16.06 -6.60 2.27
CA ASN A 130 17.43 -6.13 2.39
C ASN A 130 18.32 -7.33 2.75
N ASP A 131 19.30 -7.63 1.91
CA ASP A 131 20.33 -8.67 2.14
C ASP A 131 21.38 -8.27 3.19
N SER A 132 21.12 -7.24 4.00
CA SER A 132 22.06 -6.78 5.03
C SER A 132 22.27 -7.85 6.10
N THR A 133 23.53 -8.25 6.27
CA THR A 133 24.04 -9.37 7.07
C THR A 133 23.90 -9.23 8.59
N ASP A 134 23.19 -8.22 9.09
CA ASP A 134 22.95 -8.08 10.52
C ASP A 134 21.79 -8.97 10.97
N LYS A 135 22.07 -9.75 12.02
CA LYS A 135 21.16 -10.76 12.58
C LYS A 135 19.86 -10.19 13.16
N ASP A 136 19.75 -8.87 13.27
CA ASP A 136 18.56 -8.18 13.76
C ASP A 136 17.89 -7.41 12.61
N GLU A 137 16.65 -7.83 12.30
CA GLU A 137 15.72 -7.23 11.34
C GLU A 137 16.03 -7.47 9.84
N ARG A 138 15.85 -8.73 9.38
CA ARG A 138 15.40 -9.09 8.01
C ARG A 138 13.98 -8.54 7.74
N ALA A 139 13.74 -7.28 8.04
CA ALA A 139 12.43 -6.66 8.09
C ALA A 139 12.13 -6.00 6.74
N ILE A 140 10.99 -6.38 6.15
CA ILE A 140 10.45 -5.69 4.98
C ILE A 140 10.09 -4.26 5.41
N VAL A 141 10.49 -3.27 4.60
CA VAL A 141 10.28 -1.83 4.88
C VAL A 141 8.91 -1.35 4.37
N TYR A 142 8.27 -2.12 3.49
CA TYR A 142 6.96 -1.85 2.89
C TYR A 142 6.87 -0.50 2.17
N ALA A 143 7.97 -0.09 1.53
CA ALA A 143 8.02 1.16 0.80
C ALA A 143 7.25 1.04 -0.52
N GLU A 144 7.45 -0.05 -1.25
CA GLU A 144 6.75 -0.33 -2.50
C GLU A 144 5.27 -0.66 -2.22
N LEU A 145 4.95 -1.35 -1.13
CA LEU A 145 3.56 -1.59 -0.74
C LEU A 145 2.81 -0.27 -0.48
N GLN A 146 3.43 0.67 0.23
CA GLN A 146 2.82 1.98 0.46
C GLN A 146 2.57 2.75 -0.84
N LYS A 147 3.50 2.67 -1.80
CA LYS A 147 3.30 3.24 -3.15
C LYS A 147 2.15 2.53 -3.87
N ALA A 148 2.07 1.21 -3.82
CA ALA A 148 0.97 0.45 -4.41
C ALA A 148 -0.39 0.89 -3.85
N LEU A 149 -0.50 0.96 -2.51
CA LEU A 149 -1.70 1.40 -1.81
C LEU A 149 -2.07 2.85 -2.15
N PHE A 150 -1.09 3.74 -2.33
CA PHE A 150 -1.33 5.10 -2.82
C PHE A 150 -2.04 5.11 -4.16
N PHE A 151 -1.51 4.39 -5.14
CA PHE A 151 -2.08 4.35 -6.48
C PHE A 151 -3.45 3.66 -6.50
N CYS A 152 -3.64 2.60 -5.71
CA CYS A 152 -4.94 1.95 -5.52
C CYS A 152 -5.98 2.95 -5.02
N LYS A 153 -5.69 3.67 -3.94
CA LYS A 153 -6.61 4.65 -3.35
C LYS A 153 -6.91 5.80 -4.31
N ARG A 154 -5.89 6.31 -5.00
CA ARG A 154 -6.03 7.43 -5.94
C ARG A 154 -6.86 7.06 -7.16
N LYS A 155 -6.67 5.86 -7.72
CA LYS A 155 -7.36 5.40 -8.92
C LYS A 155 -8.66 4.63 -8.62
N ARG A 156 -8.94 4.34 -7.34
CA ARG A 156 -10.06 3.50 -6.89
C ARG A 156 -10.05 2.11 -7.55
N ILE A 157 -8.86 1.54 -7.63
CA ILE A 157 -8.62 0.20 -8.16
C ILE A 157 -8.07 -0.71 -7.06
N PRO A 158 -8.32 -2.02 -7.12
CA PRO A 158 -7.90 -2.94 -6.10
C PRO A 158 -6.42 -3.33 -6.25
N LEU A 159 -5.87 -3.84 -5.15
CA LEU A 159 -4.54 -4.42 -5.08
C LEU A 159 -4.63 -5.94 -5.26
N LEU A 160 -3.79 -6.52 -6.12
CA LEU A 160 -3.65 -7.96 -6.25
C LEU A 160 -2.27 -8.37 -5.71
N PHE A 161 -2.27 -9.28 -4.75
CA PHE A 161 -1.05 -9.89 -4.23
C PHE A 161 -0.71 -11.16 -5.03
N VAL A 162 0.51 -11.25 -5.54
CA VAL A 162 1.04 -12.51 -6.09
C VAL A 162 1.16 -13.54 -4.97
N SER A 163 1.82 -13.14 -3.88
CA SER A 163 1.99 -13.95 -2.68
C SER A 163 2.12 -13.06 -1.45
N VAL A 164 1.66 -13.57 -0.30
CA VAL A 164 1.79 -12.91 1.01
C VAL A 164 2.67 -13.67 2.00
N LYS A 165 3.24 -14.81 1.59
CA LYS A 165 3.96 -15.75 2.47
C LYS A 165 5.00 -15.09 3.37
N GLU A 166 5.79 -14.17 2.83
CA GLU A 166 6.89 -13.53 3.56
C GLU A 166 6.44 -12.37 4.47
N MET A 167 5.19 -11.91 4.33
CA MET A 167 4.65 -10.73 5.03
C MET A 167 3.54 -11.11 6.03
N ILE A 168 2.96 -12.30 5.90
CA ILE A 168 1.77 -12.72 6.64
C ILE A 168 1.99 -12.79 8.15
N ASN A 169 3.24 -12.87 8.62
CA ASN A 169 3.57 -12.91 10.04
C ASN A 169 3.91 -11.52 10.62
N ASP A 170 3.88 -10.46 9.81
CA ASP A 170 4.27 -9.12 10.25
C ASP A 170 3.03 -8.24 10.50
N ILE A 171 2.76 -7.89 11.75
CA ILE A 171 1.61 -7.04 12.12
C ILE A 171 1.61 -5.69 11.38
N ARG A 172 2.79 -5.14 11.05
CA ARG A 172 2.89 -3.86 10.33
C ARG A 172 2.27 -3.96 8.94
N PHE A 173 2.36 -5.11 8.29
CA PHE A 173 1.73 -5.38 6.99
C PHE A 173 0.20 -5.24 7.09
N PHE A 174 -0.42 -5.86 8.09
CA PHE A 174 -1.87 -5.76 8.31
C PHE A 174 -2.31 -4.33 8.62
N ASN A 175 -1.55 -3.62 9.45
CA ASN A 175 -1.84 -2.22 9.79
C ASN A 175 -1.90 -1.32 8.54
N LEU A 176 -0.95 -1.50 7.61
CA LEU A 176 -0.94 -0.76 6.35
C LEU A 176 -2.19 -1.02 5.52
N LEU A 177 -2.63 -2.29 5.43
CA LEU A 177 -3.83 -2.66 4.68
C LEU A 177 -5.10 -2.09 5.31
N GLU A 178 -5.26 -2.21 6.62
CA GLU A 178 -6.43 -1.67 7.34
C GLU A 178 -6.53 -0.14 7.23
N GLU A 179 -5.41 0.57 7.41
CA GLU A 179 -5.35 2.02 7.28
C GLU A 179 -5.68 2.50 5.86
N SER A 180 -5.25 1.74 4.85
CA SER A 180 -5.47 2.10 3.44
C SER A 180 -6.94 1.99 3.01
N ARG A 181 -7.69 1.04 3.60
CA ARG A 181 -9.05 0.64 3.22
C ARG A 181 -9.22 0.20 1.76
N VAL A 182 -8.11 -0.06 1.07
CA VAL A 182 -8.08 -0.55 -0.31
C VAL A 182 -8.69 -1.95 -0.36
N ASP A 183 -9.45 -2.25 -1.41
CA ASP A 183 -9.88 -3.62 -1.68
C ASP A 183 -8.71 -4.40 -2.28
N PHE A 184 -8.54 -5.65 -1.85
CA PHE A 184 -7.43 -6.47 -2.29
C PHE A 184 -7.78 -7.96 -2.31
N ARG A 185 -7.06 -8.70 -3.16
CA ARG A 185 -7.11 -10.15 -3.29
C ARG A 185 -5.70 -10.73 -3.35
N CYS A 186 -5.58 -12.04 -3.15
CA CYS A 186 -4.32 -12.74 -3.26
C CYS A 186 -4.47 -13.99 -4.14
N ILE A 187 -3.50 -14.23 -5.01
CA ILE A 187 -3.54 -15.31 -6.00
C ILE A 187 -3.29 -16.67 -5.34
N ASP A 188 -2.23 -16.79 -4.54
CA ASP A 188 -1.83 -18.05 -3.92
C ASP A 188 -2.53 -18.34 -2.57
N PHE A 189 -3.21 -17.34 -2.01
CA PHE A 189 -3.99 -17.49 -0.78
C PHE A 189 -5.37 -16.79 -0.89
N PRO A 190 -6.37 -17.44 -1.50
CA PRO A 190 -7.68 -16.83 -1.79
C PRO A 190 -8.44 -16.30 -0.55
N TRP A 191 -8.22 -16.88 0.63
CA TRP A 191 -8.83 -16.38 1.87
C TRP A 191 -8.26 -15.02 2.31
N PHE A 192 -7.08 -14.62 1.82
CA PHE A 192 -6.47 -13.32 2.10
C PHE A 192 -7.11 -12.23 1.27
N CYS A 193 -8.16 -11.64 1.85
CA CYS A 193 -8.95 -10.55 1.29
C CYS A 193 -9.29 -9.53 2.37
N LYS A 194 -9.85 -8.39 1.96
CA LYS A 194 -10.25 -7.31 2.86
C LYS A 194 -11.23 -7.76 3.94
N GLU A 195 -12.18 -8.62 3.60
CA GLU A 195 -13.23 -9.12 4.48
C GLU A 195 -12.67 -9.99 5.61
N ASN A 196 -11.70 -10.85 5.27
CA ASN A 196 -11.06 -11.76 6.22
C ASN A 196 -9.86 -11.15 6.94
N LEU A 197 -9.37 -9.99 6.51
CA LEU A 197 -8.17 -9.35 7.05
C LEU A 197 -8.16 -9.28 8.59
N PRO A 198 -9.24 -8.84 9.27
CA PRO A 198 -9.19 -8.72 10.72
C PRO A 198 -9.15 -10.08 11.44
N LEU A 199 -9.73 -11.12 10.85
CA LEU A 199 -9.66 -12.48 11.39
C LEU A 199 -8.26 -13.06 11.23
N ILE A 200 -7.65 -12.90 10.05
CA ILE A 200 -6.28 -13.37 9.80
C ILE A 200 -5.31 -12.62 10.72
N LYS A 201 -5.45 -11.30 10.83
CA LYS A 201 -4.67 -10.49 11.76
C LYS A 201 -4.82 -10.95 13.22
N ALA A 202 -6.04 -11.34 13.64
CA ALA A 202 -6.28 -11.87 14.97
C ALA A 202 -5.48 -13.14 15.27
N VAL A 203 -5.41 -14.06 14.31
CA VAL A 203 -4.60 -15.29 14.43
C VAL A 203 -3.13 -14.95 14.56
N VAL A 204 -2.61 -14.07 13.71
CA VAL A 204 -1.20 -13.65 13.76
C VAL A 204 -0.87 -12.94 15.08
N LEU A 205 -1.77 -12.10 15.59
CA LEU A 205 -1.63 -11.46 16.91
C LEU A 205 -1.57 -12.49 18.03
N TYR A 206 -2.43 -13.51 17.99
CA TYR A 206 -2.41 -14.61 18.96
C TYR A 206 -1.07 -15.35 18.96
N GLU A 207 -0.62 -15.80 17.79
CA GLU A 207 0.66 -16.53 17.63
C GLU A 207 1.86 -15.68 18.07
N THR A 208 1.85 -14.38 17.72
CA THR A 208 2.90 -13.44 18.12
C THR A 208 2.92 -13.23 19.64
N LEU A 209 1.76 -13.24 20.30
CA LEU A 209 1.68 -13.05 21.75
C LEU A 209 1.99 -14.34 22.52
N GLU A 210 1.72 -15.52 21.97
CA GLU A 210 2.12 -16.80 22.57
C GLU A 210 3.63 -17.03 22.53
N THR A 211 4.28 -16.71 21.41
CA THR A 211 5.74 -16.88 21.25
C THR A 211 6.59 -15.96 22.13
N VAL A 212 5.97 -14.95 22.76
CA VAL A 212 6.62 -13.96 23.64
C VAL A 212 6.31 -14.23 25.13
N LYS A 213 5.67 -15.36 25.45
CA LYS A 213 5.51 -15.88 26.82
C LYS A 213 6.67 -16.79 27.19
#